data_AF-A0A7C5KXZ4-F1
#
_entry.id   AF-A0A7C5KXZ4-F1
#
_cell.length_a   1.000
_cell.length_b   1.000
_cell.length_c   1.000
_cell.angle_alpha   90.00
_cell.angle_beta   90.00
_cell.angle_gamma   90.00
#
_symmetry.space_group_name_H-M   'P 1'
#
loop_
_entity.id
_entity.type
_entity.pdbx_description
1 polymer ?
#
loop_
_entity_poly.entity_id
_entity_poly.type
_entity_poly.pdbx_seq_one_letter_code
_entity_poly.pdbx_strand_id
1 'polypeptide(L)' 'MAREGSLEAPTRHPLGQDTAEFWDEDNLFTELERVFDICHGCRRCVSLCGSFPTLFDLVDESDTFEVDGVDKKDYWKVVD' A
#
# COMPACT_ATOMS: atom_id res chain seq x y z
N MET A 1 -10.64 -23.41 6.01
CA MET A 1 -11.88 -22.80 5.48
C MET A 1 -12.59 -22.17 6.67
N ALA A 2 -12.72 -20.85 6.71
CA ALA A 2 -13.48 -20.17 7.76
C ALA A 2 -14.95 -20.62 7.68
N ARG A 3 -15.56 -20.96 8.83
CA ARG A 3 -17.00 -21.27 8.89
C ARG A 3 -17.82 -20.00 8.62
N GLU A 4 -19.02 -20.18 8.09
CA GLU A 4 -19.95 -19.10 7.76
C GLU A 4 -20.15 -18.15 8.96
N GLY A 5 -20.07 -16.85 8.71
CA GLY A 5 -20.25 -15.80 9.72
C GLY A 5 -18.99 -15.24 10.37
N SER A 6 -17.78 -15.68 9.99
CA SER A 6 -16.51 -15.15 10.54
C SER A 6 -16.44 -15.20 12.08
N LEU A 7 -17.03 -16.23 12.69
CA LEU A 7 -17.21 -16.36 14.15
C LEU A 7 -15.98 -16.88 14.90
N GLU A 8 -14.94 -17.29 14.18
CA GLU A 8 -13.69 -17.78 14.74
C GLU A 8 -12.72 -16.61 14.99
N ALA A 9 -11.86 -16.74 16.00
CA ALA A 9 -10.83 -15.74 16.26
C ALA A 9 -9.90 -15.63 15.03
N PRO A 10 -9.59 -14.42 14.55
CA PRO A 10 -8.68 -14.25 13.42
C PRO A 10 -7.30 -14.78 13.79
N THR A 11 -6.74 -15.62 12.91
CA THR A 11 -5.34 -16.03 13.05
C THR A 11 -4.46 -14.89 12.57
N ARG A 12 -3.65 -14.34 13.47
CA ARG A 12 -2.63 -13.35 13.11
C ARG A 12 -1.36 -14.10 12.72
N HIS A 13 -0.99 -14.03 11.45
CA HIS A 13 0.27 -14.57 10.97
C HIS A 13 1.40 -13.56 11.25
N PRO A 14 2.56 -13.99 11.79
CA PRO A 14 3.72 -13.12 11.91
C PRO A 14 4.11 -12.54 10.55
N LEU A 15 4.55 -11.28 10.54
CA LEU A 15 4.97 -10.61 9.31
C LEU A 15 6.43 -10.93 8.93
N GLY A 16 7.17 -11.57 9.83
CA GLY A 16 8.61 -11.81 9.66
C GLY A 16 9.49 -10.70 10.24
N GLN A 17 8.97 -9.86 11.14
CA GLN A 17 9.69 -8.72 11.71
C GLN A 17 10.99 -9.05 12.48
N ASP A 18 11.20 -10.34 12.78
CA ASP A 18 12.43 -10.82 13.42
C ASP A 18 13.53 -11.17 12.40
N THR A 19 13.24 -11.14 11.09
CA THR A 19 14.21 -11.38 10.01
C THR A 19 14.75 -10.06 9.47
N ALA A 20 15.96 -10.08 8.90
CA ALA A 20 16.59 -8.87 8.37
C ALA A 20 15.84 -8.31 7.16
N GLU A 21 15.24 -9.19 6.35
CA GLU A 21 14.53 -8.84 5.12
C GLU A 21 13.29 -7.98 5.36
N PHE A 22 12.66 -8.10 6.54
CA PHE A 22 11.51 -7.27 6.91
C PHE A 22 11.90 -5.79 7.07
N TRP A 23 13.15 -5.51 7.45
CA TRP A 23 13.67 -4.17 7.65
C TRP A 23 14.47 -3.65 6.46
N ASP A 24 14.48 -4.39 5.35
CA ASP A 24 15.12 -3.98 4.12
C ASP A 24 14.28 -2.90 3.41
N GLU A 25 14.92 -1.76 3.13
CA GLU A 25 14.25 -0.59 2.56
C GLU A 25 13.78 -0.84 1.11
N ASP A 26 14.55 -1.59 0.32
CA ASP A 26 14.18 -1.91 -1.06
C ASP A 26 12.96 -2.85 -1.12
N ASN A 27 12.88 -3.82 -0.20
CA ASN A 27 11.70 -4.67 -0.02
C ASN A 27 10.48 -3.86 0.42
N LEU A 28 10.65 -2.87 1.32
CA LEU A 28 9.58 -1.97 1.72
C LEU A 28 9.05 -1.19 0.50
N PHE A 29 9.94 -0.58 -0.30
CA PHE A 29 9.51 0.17 -1.49
C PHE A 29 8.80 -0.73 -2.51
N THR A 30 9.26 -1.97 -2.69
CA THR A 30 8.60 -2.96 -3.56
C THR A 30 7.16 -3.23 -3.09
N GLU A 31 6.96 -3.39 -1.79
CA GLU A 31 5.64 -3.64 -1.23
C GLU A 31 4.74 -2.39 -1.25
N LEU A 32 5.30 -1.19 -1.01
CA LEU A 32 4.58 0.07 -1.15
C LEU A 32 4.07 0.27 -2.58
N GLU A 33 4.91 0.03 -3.58
CA GLU A 33 4.55 0.12 -4.99
C GLU A 33 3.40 -0.84 -5.32
N ARG A 34 3.46 -2.09 -4.85
CA ARG A 34 2.37 -3.07 -5.01
C ARG A 34 1.06 -2.62 -4.38
N VAL A 35 1.11 -2.04 -3.18
CA VAL A 35 -0.09 -1.56 -2.48
C VAL A 35 -0.67 -0.34 -3.18
N PHE A 36 0.19 0.60 -3.58
CA PHE A 36 -0.23 1.82 -4.28
C PHE A 36 -0.86 1.52 -5.63
N ASP A 37 -0.32 0.56 -6.38
CA ASP A 37 -0.89 0.08 -7.64
C ASP A 37 -2.31 -0.48 -7.44
N ILE A 38 -2.52 -1.32 -6.41
CA ILE A 38 -3.85 -1.82 -6.05
C ILE A 38 -4.81 -0.68 -5.70
N CYS A 39 -4.34 0.31 -4.93
CA CYS A 39 -5.15 1.45 -4.53
C CYS A 39 -5.53 2.33 -5.72
N HIS A 40 -4.58 2.65 -6.59
CA HIS A 40 -4.80 3.41 -7.82
C HIS A 40 -5.74 2.69 -8.78
N GLY A 41 -5.55 1.38 -8.98
CA GLY A 41 -6.39 0.59 -9.89
C GLY A 41 -7.85 0.47 -9.45
N CYS A 42 -8.14 0.57 -8.14
CA CYS A 42 -9.52 0.47 -7.64
C CYS A 42 -10.17 1.80 -7.23
N ARG A 43 -9.39 2.77 -6.72
CA ARG A 43 -9.82 4.09 -6.16
C ARG A 43 -11.03 4.08 -5.22
N ARG A 44 -11.46 2.93 -4.69
CA ARG A 44 -12.66 2.81 -3.85
C ARG A 44 -12.48 3.44 -2.47
N CYS A 45 -11.24 3.61 -2.05
CA CYS A 45 -10.90 4.01 -0.70
C CYS A 45 -10.73 5.53 -0.52
N VAL A 46 -10.88 6.35 -1.58
CA VAL A 46 -10.75 7.83 -1.54
C VAL A 46 -11.46 8.44 -0.33
N SER A 47 -12.71 8.05 -0.10
CA SER A 47 -13.54 8.62 0.97
C SER A 47 -13.28 8.01 2.35
N LEU A 48 -12.45 6.97 2.44
CA LEU A 48 -12.26 6.15 3.63
C LEU A 48 -10.93 6.41 4.35
N CYS A 49 -9.94 6.96 3.66
CA CYS A 49 -8.60 7.23 4.23
C CYS A 49 -8.03 8.53 3.66
N GLY A 50 -7.43 9.34 4.54
CA GLY A 50 -6.85 10.64 4.18
C GLY A 50 -5.56 10.59 3.36
N SER A 51 -4.85 9.46 3.33
CA SER A 51 -3.62 9.28 2.53
C SER A 51 -3.88 9.14 1.03
N PHE A 52 -5.05 8.63 0.65
CA PHE A 52 -5.32 8.29 -0.74
C PHE A 52 -5.52 9.48 -1.69
N PRO A 53 -6.13 10.61 -1.28
CA PRO A 53 -6.08 11.84 -2.07
C PRO A 53 -4.66 12.20 -2.51
N THR A 54 -3.69 12.24 -1.58
CA THR A 54 -2.28 12.52 -1.91
C THR A 54 -1.70 11.52 -2.90
N LEU A 55 -1.94 10.22 -2.68
CA LEU A 55 -1.47 9.18 -3.62
C LEU A 55 -2.02 9.41 -5.03
N PHE A 56 -3.31 9.69 -5.15
CA PHE A 56 -3.94 9.85 -6.46
C PHE A 56 -3.52 11.15 -7.15
N ASP A 57 -3.33 12.24 -6.40
CA ASP A 57 -2.77 13.48 -6.94
C ASP A 57 -1.36 13.23 -7.51
N LEU A 58 -0.49 12.54 -6.77
CA LEU A 58 0.86 12.20 -7.24
C LEU A 58 0.84 11.36 -8.53
N VAL A 59 -0.06 10.38 -8.62
CA VAL A 59 -0.16 9.54 -9.82
C VAL A 59 -0.77 10.31 -10.99
N ASP A 60 -1.82 11.10 -10.75
CA ASP A 60 -2.50 11.88 -11.79
C ASP A 60 -1.62 13.01 -12.34
N GLU A 61 -0.62 13.47 -11.58
CA GLU A 61 0.40 14.45 -11.99
C GLU A 61 1.68 13.81 -12.57
N SER A 62 1.80 12.48 -12.58
CA SER A 62 2.96 11.77 -13.11
C SER A 62 2.98 11.68 -14.64
N ASP A 63 4.15 11.43 -15.23
CA ASP A 63 4.32 11.33 -16.69
C ASP A 63 3.58 10.12 -17.30
N THR A 64 3.40 9.04 -16.53
CA THR A 64 2.81 7.78 -17.00
C THR A 64 1.33 7.64 -16.62
N PHE A 65 0.83 8.49 -15.71
CA PHE A 65 -0.48 8.33 -15.04
C PHE A 65 -0.63 7.03 -14.25
N GLU A 66 0.50 6.39 -13.94
CA GLU A 66 0.57 5.12 -13.20
C GLU A 66 1.56 5.28 -12.04
N VAL A 67 1.56 4.31 -11.10
CA VAL A 67 2.41 4.38 -9.90
C VAL A 67 3.91 4.35 -10.22
N ASP A 68 4.30 3.78 -11.37
CA ASP A 68 5.69 3.76 -11.86
C ASP A 68 6.24 5.14 -12.24
N GLY A 69 5.37 6.13 -12.46
CA GLY A 69 5.71 7.51 -12.74
C GLY A 69 5.95 8.37 -11.50
N VAL A 70 5.68 7.85 -10.30
CA VAL A 70 5.83 8.57 -9.03
C VAL A 70 7.24 8.37 -8.46
N ASP A 71 7.92 9.45 -8.08
CA ASP A 71 9.23 9.36 -7.40
C ASP A 71 9.07 8.61 -6.07
N LYS A 72 9.89 7.57 -5.85
CA LYS A 72 9.88 6.78 -4.60
C LYS A 72 10.03 7.64 -3.34
N LYS A 73 10.72 8.79 -3.43
CA LYS A 73 10.84 9.73 -2.31
C LYS A 73 9.50 10.37 -1.93
N ASP A 74 8.59 10.49 -2.88
CA ASP A 74 7.27 11.06 -2.66
C ASP A 74 6.29 10.07 -2.03
N TYR A 75 6.64 8.78 -1.96
CA TYR A 75 5.84 7.79 -1.22
C TYR A 75 5.68 8.18 0.25
N TRP A 76 6.68 8.86 0.82
CA TRP A 76 6.62 9.36 2.19
C TRP A 76 5.52 10.41 2.41
N LYS A 77 5.13 11.17 1.37
CA LYS A 77 4.00 12.12 1.46
C LYS A 77 2.65 11.43 1.62
N VAL A 78 2.56 10.13 1.27
CA VAL A 78 1.35 9.32 1.36
C VAL A 78 1.21 8.68 2.74
N VAL A 79 2.33 8.30 3.36
CA VAL A 79 2.35 7.49 4.60
C VAL A 79 2.61 8.29 5.89
N ASP A 80 3.00 9.56 5.80
CA ASP A 80 3.14 10.51 6.93
C ASP A 80 1.78 11.14 7.32
#